data_AF-A0A430BTT0-F1
#
_entry.id   AF-A0A430BTT0-F1
#
_cell.length_a   1.000
_cell.length_b   1.000
_cell.length_c   1.000
_cell.angle_alpha   90.00
_cell.angle_beta   90.00
_cell.angle_gamma   90.00
#
_symmetry.space_group_name_H-M   'P 1'
#
loop_
_entity.id
_entity.type
_entity.pdbx_description
1 polymer ?
#
loop_
_entity_poly.entity_id
_entity_poly.type
_entity_poly.pdbx_seq_one_letter_code
_entity_poly.pdbx_strand_id
1 'polypeptide(L)'
;MPTSARPLWILTGLLLAFYPVLNFVYWPQVLRSGVLPPDGDSIGIPMYGSILVTIVASPVVLGIAWLCLRHYNPATRLATIRWDRPIRTVTVSLVFGGAAVLCVFGSVAELGHAMPWYEYLWTGYALAWVPWLLGIRAAVIDQDNTAGD
;
A
#
# COMPACT_ATOMS: atom_id res chain seq x y z
N MET A 1 -11.46 -13.08 16.07
CA MET A 1 -11.41 -12.22 14.86
C MET A 1 -11.57 -10.78 15.32
N PRO A 2 -10.78 -9.82 14.81
CA PRO A 2 -10.81 -8.46 15.33
C PRO A 2 -12.18 -7.84 15.05
N THR A 3 -12.88 -7.47 16.13
CA THR A 3 -14.24 -6.90 16.12
C THR A 3 -14.30 -5.46 15.60
N SER A 4 -13.22 -4.94 15.02
CA SER A 4 -13.12 -3.57 14.50
C SER A 4 -12.13 -3.49 13.34
N ALA A 5 -12.27 -2.46 12.50
CA ALA A 5 -11.35 -2.14 11.41
C ALA A 5 -9.93 -1.74 11.87
N ARG A 6 -9.61 -1.81 13.17
CA ARG A 6 -8.32 -1.42 13.76
C ARG A 6 -7.10 -2.00 13.05
N PRO A 7 -7.03 -3.31 12.69
CA PRO A 7 -5.85 -3.85 12.02
C PRO A 7 -5.56 -3.18 10.68
N LEU A 8 -6.60 -2.82 9.92
CA LEU A 8 -6.45 -2.13 8.64
C LEU A 8 -6.00 -0.67 8.83
N TRP A 9 -6.48 0.00 9.88
CA TRP A 9 -5.98 1.33 10.25
C TRP A 9 -4.52 1.32 10.71
N ILE A 10 -4.13 0.33 11.52
CA ILE A 10 -2.73 0.15 11.93
C ILE A 10 -1.87 -0.11 10.69
N LEU A 11 -2.30 -1.00 9.79
CA LEU A 11 -1.59 -1.28 8.56
C LEU A 11 -1.48 -0.04 7.65
N THR A 12 -2.53 0.78 7.57
CA THR A 12 -2.52 2.05 6.84
C THR A 12 -1.45 2.99 7.40
N GLY A 13 -1.42 3.17 8.72
CA GLY A 13 -0.42 4.02 9.39
C GLY A 13 1.00 3.50 9.18
N LEU A 14 1.20 2.17 9.28
CA LEU A 14 2.48 1.54 9.03
C LEU A 14 2.95 1.78 7.58
N LEU A 15 2.09 1.58 6.58
CA LEU A 15 2.45 1.80 5.18
C LEU A 15 2.86 3.24 4.89
N LEU A 16 2.11 4.21 5.43
CA LEU A 16 2.43 5.62 5.28
C LEU A 16 3.77 5.99 5.93
N ALA A 17 4.04 5.46 7.12
CA ALA A 17 5.31 5.69 7.82
C ALA A 17 6.48 4.96 7.16
N PHE A 18 6.23 3.83 6.50
CA PHE A 18 7.30 3.00 5.95
C PHE A 18 7.99 3.66 4.75
N TYR A 19 7.26 4.40 3.92
CA TYR A 19 7.83 5.11 2.76
C TYR A 19 8.98 6.07 3.12
N PRO A 20 8.80 7.06 4.02
CA PRO A 20 9.90 7.96 4.37
C PRO A 20 11.02 7.21 5.09
N VAL A 21 10.70 6.26 5.98
CA VAL A 21 11.70 5.45 6.68
C VAL A 21 12.60 4.69 5.70
N LEU A 22 12.02 4.09 4.66
CA LEU A 22 12.79 3.42 3.62
C LEU A 22 13.67 4.39 2.84
N ASN A 23 13.22 5.61 2.58
CA ASN A 23 14.04 6.64 1.93
C ASN A 23 15.26 7.03 2.79
N PHE A 24 15.14 7.06 4.12
CA PHE A 24 16.27 7.29 5.03
C PHE A 24 17.29 6.13 5.02
N VAL A 25 16.93 4.96 4.52
CA VAL A 25 17.86 3.82 4.33
C VAL A 25 18.39 3.79 2.90
N TYR A 26 17.53 3.97 1.91
CA TYR A 26 17.84 3.88 0.48
C TYR A 26 18.88 4.92 0.05
N TRP A 27 18.63 6.20 0.30
CA TRP A 27 19.47 7.28 -0.22
C TRP A 27 20.92 7.24 0.30
N PRO A 28 21.19 6.95 1.59
CA PRO A 28 22.57 6.74 2.04
C PRO A 28 23.30 5.59 1.33
N GLN A 29 22.59 4.52 0.93
CA GLN A 29 23.20 3.40 0.20
C GLN A 29 23.47 3.77 -1.26
N VAL A 30 22.57 4.52 -1.90
CA VAL A 30 22.79 5.08 -3.25
C VAL A 30 23.97 6.04 -3.25
N LEU A 31 24.13 6.87 -2.22
CA LEU A 31 25.31 7.74 -2.10
C LEU A 31 26.60 6.92 -2.02
N ARG A 32 26.60 5.85 -1.21
CA ARG A 32 27.76 4.97 -1.04
C ARG A 32 28.11 4.16 -2.29
N SER A 33 27.15 3.92 -3.19
CA SER A 33 27.42 3.20 -4.43
C SER A 33 28.16 4.05 -5.47
N GLY A 34 28.29 5.37 -5.26
CA GLY A 34 29.06 6.27 -6.12
C GLY A 34 28.42 6.52 -7.49
N VAL A 35 27.13 6.17 -7.65
CA VAL A 35 26.37 6.37 -8.89
C VAL A 35 25.88 7.81 -9.07
N LEU A 36 25.89 8.60 -8.00
CA LEU A 36 25.44 10.00 -8.01
C LEU A 36 26.55 10.94 -8.51
N PRO A 37 26.20 12.02 -9.26
CA PRO A 37 27.16 13.02 -9.69
C PRO A 37 27.88 13.70 -8.50
N PRO A 38 29.18 14.04 -8.63
CA PRO A 38 29.98 14.64 -7.55
C PRO A 38 29.48 16.01 -7.06
N ASP A 39 28.74 16.73 -7.91
CA ASP A 39 28.44 18.15 -7.71
C ASP A 39 27.14 18.43 -6.94
N GLY A 40 26.40 17.38 -6.55
CA GLY A 40 25.12 17.53 -5.86
C GLY A 40 25.21 17.14 -4.39
N ASP A 41 24.66 17.99 -3.51
CA ASP A 41 24.13 17.59 -2.19
C ASP A 41 22.91 16.66 -2.41
N SER A 42 23.20 15.52 -3.02
CA SER A 42 22.33 14.88 -4.02
C SER A 42 21.29 13.96 -3.40
N ILE A 43 21.42 13.68 -2.10
CA ILE A 43 20.48 12.86 -1.34
C ILE A 43 19.55 13.67 -0.45
N GLY A 44 19.91 14.90 -0.07
CA GLY A 44 19.08 15.74 0.79
C GLY A 44 17.74 16.06 0.13
N ILE A 45 17.78 16.52 -1.12
CA ILE A 45 16.58 16.86 -1.91
C ILE A 45 15.59 15.70 -1.98
N PRO A 46 15.96 14.49 -2.43
CA PRO A 46 14.99 13.40 -2.49
C PRO A 46 14.58 12.86 -1.12
N MET A 47 15.42 12.94 -0.08
CA MET A 47 15.02 12.61 1.29
C MET A 47 13.92 13.56 1.80
N TYR A 48 14.10 14.88 1.69
CA TYR A 48 13.05 15.86 2.04
C TYR A 48 11.82 15.74 1.13
N GLY A 49 12.04 15.48 -0.16
CA GLY A 49 10.99 15.20 -1.13
C GLY A 49 10.12 14.02 -0.70
N SER A 50 10.71 12.96 -0.15
CA SER A 50 9.95 11.79 0.33
C SER A 50 8.99 12.14 1.46
N ILE A 51 9.40 13.00 2.40
CA ILE A 51 8.55 13.47 3.51
C ILE A 51 7.38 14.29 2.94
N LEU A 52 7.65 15.20 2.01
CA LEU A 52 6.61 16.01 1.37
C LEU A 52 5.61 15.13 0.61
N VAL A 53 6.10 14.14 -0.15
CA VAL A 53 5.25 13.16 -0.85
C VAL A 53 4.39 12.39 0.15
N THR A 54 4.94 11.94 1.28
CA THR A 54 4.16 11.29 2.33
C THR A 54 3.07 12.22 2.86
N ILE A 55 3.37 13.48 3.17
CA ILE A 55 2.39 14.44 3.68
C ILE A 55 1.25 14.65 2.68
N VAL A 56 1.56 14.76 1.37
CA VAL A 56 0.57 14.97 0.31
C VAL A 56 -0.23 13.71 0.00
N ALA A 57 0.40 12.54 -0.03
CA ALA A 57 -0.26 11.27 -0.33
C ALA A 57 -1.08 10.72 0.85
N SER A 58 -0.67 11.00 2.10
CA SER A 58 -1.38 10.55 3.31
C SER A 58 -2.87 10.85 3.33
N PRO A 59 -3.35 12.10 3.11
CA PRO A 59 -4.78 12.39 3.12
C PRO A 59 -5.56 11.61 2.06
N VAL A 60 -4.95 11.32 0.91
CA VAL A 60 -5.57 10.52 -0.15
C VAL A 60 -5.74 9.07 0.32
N VAL A 61 -4.67 8.45 0.83
CA VAL A 61 -4.71 7.06 1.32
C VAL A 61 -5.66 6.93 2.51
N LEU A 62 -5.60 7.87 3.47
CA LEU A 62 -6.51 7.91 4.62
C LEU A 62 -7.97 8.13 4.19
N GLY A 63 -8.22 8.99 3.21
CA GLY A 63 -9.55 9.21 2.65
C GLY A 63 -10.12 7.97 1.98
N ILE A 64 -9.31 7.25 1.19
CA ILE A 64 -9.68 5.96 0.59
C ILE A 64 -9.98 4.94 1.70
N ALA A 65 -9.06 4.78 2.66
CA ALA A 65 -9.25 3.87 3.80
C ALA A 65 -10.54 4.18 4.56
N TRP A 66 -10.81 5.46 4.85
CA TRP A 66 -12.02 5.90 5.52
C TRP A 66 -13.28 5.54 4.73
N LEU A 67 -13.34 5.87 3.44
CA LEU A 67 -14.48 5.56 2.57
C LEU A 67 -14.73 4.04 2.49
N CYS A 68 -13.66 3.25 2.47
CA CYS A 68 -13.75 1.79 2.40
C CYS A 68 -14.07 1.13 3.74
N LEU A 69 -13.77 1.77 4.87
CA LEU A 69 -13.92 1.18 6.21
C LEU A 69 -15.08 1.77 7.03
N ARG A 70 -15.72 2.85 6.58
CA ARG A 70 -16.82 3.51 7.30
C ARG A 70 -18.02 2.59 7.64
N HIS A 71 -18.26 1.56 6.83
CA HIS A 71 -19.31 0.55 7.04
C HIS A 71 -18.71 -0.86 7.15
N TYR A 72 -17.58 -0.98 7.85
CA TYR A 72 -16.85 -2.24 7.99
C TYR A 72 -17.66 -3.30 8.76
N ASN A 73 -17.81 -4.48 8.18
CA ASN A 73 -18.40 -5.63 8.85
C ASN A 73 -17.32 -6.42 9.61
N PRO A 74 -17.42 -6.61 10.95
CA PRO A 74 -16.42 -7.33 11.72
C PRO A 74 -16.34 -8.84 11.42
N ALA A 75 -17.34 -9.42 10.74
CA ALA A 75 -17.34 -10.82 10.32
C ALA A 75 -16.58 -11.07 9.00
N THR A 76 -16.05 -10.02 8.37
CA THR A 76 -15.39 -10.11 7.06
C THR A 76 -14.16 -11.00 7.06
N ARG A 77 -14.04 -11.83 6.01
CA ARG A 77 -12.89 -12.69 5.73
C ARG A 77 -12.11 -12.17 4.52
N LEU A 78 -10.79 -12.37 4.49
CA LEU A 78 -9.93 -11.90 3.39
C LEU A 78 -10.35 -12.42 2.00
N ALA A 79 -10.82 -13.67 1.94
CA ALA A 79 -11.27 -14.32 0.71
C ALA A 79 -12.78 -14.12 0.42
N THR A 80 -13.43 -13.11 1.01
CA THR A 80 -14.87 -12.89 0.80
C THR A 80 -15.18 -12.62 -0.67
N ILE A 81 -16.22 -13.29 -1.17
CA ILE A 81 -16.86 -13.09 -2.47
C ILE A 81 -18.36 -13.09 -2.21
N ARG A 82 -19.06 -12.08 -2.75
CA ARG A 82 -20.50 -11.89 -2.57
C ARG A 82 -21.20 -11.79 -3.91
N TRP A 83 -21.88 -12.88 -4.29
CA TRP A 83 -22.62 -12.96 -5.56
C TRP A 83 -24.00 -12.29 -5.50
N ASP A 84 -24.49 -11.98 -4.30
CA ASP A 84 -25.66 -11.13 -4.10
C ASP A 84 -25.43 -9.67 -4.56
N ARG A 85 -24.17 -9.26 -4.71
CA ARG A 85 -23.77 -7.92 -5.18
C ARG A 85 -22.66 -8.01 -6.23
N PRO A 86 -22.94 -8.60 -7.41
CA PRO A 86 -21.90 -9.02 -8.35
C PRO A 86 -21.11 -7.84 -8.94
N ILE A 87 -21.77 -6.72 -9.25
CA ILE A 87 -21.11 -5.53 -9.80
C ILE A 87 -20.07 -5.00 -8.81
N ARG A 88 -20.44 -4.82 -7.53
CA ARG A 88 -19.51 -4.37 -6.48
C ARG A 88 -18.35 -5.34 -6.33
N THR A 89 -18.63 -6.64 -6.26
CA THR A 89 -17.60 -7.67 -6.11
C THR A 89 -16.59 -7.66 -7.26
N VAL A 90 -17.05 -7.53 -8.50
CA VAL A 90 -16.18 -7.47 -9.69
C VAL A 90 -15.37 -6.18 -9.71
N THR A 91 -16.01 -5.01 -9.58
CA THR A 91 -15.30 -3.71 -9.62
C THR A 91 -14.25 -3.60 -8.52
N VAL A 92 -14.59 -3.96 -7.28
CA VAL A 92 -13.66 -3.88 -6.14
C VAL A 92 -12.52 -4.89 -6.28
N SER A 93 -12.81 -6.09 -6.79
CA SER A 93 -11.76 -7.08 -7.07
C SER A 93 -10.84 -6.65 -8.21
N LEU A 94 -11.35 -5.98 -9.24
CA LEU A 94 -10.51 -5.43 -10.32
C LEU A 94 -9.62 -4.29 -9.81
N VAL A 95 -10.19 -3.34 -9.06
CA VAL A 95 -9.45 -2.17 -8.55
C VAL A 95 -8.39 -2.59 -7.52
N PHE A 96 -8.81 -3.25 -6.43
CA PHE A 96 -7.90 -3.55 -5.32
C PHE A 96 -7.21 -4.91 -5.49
N GLY A 97 -7.93 -5.92 -5.97
CA GLY A 97 -7.34 -7.24 -6.25
C GLY A 97 -6.41 -7.19 -7.46
N GLY A 98 -6.78 -6.49 -8.53
CA GLY A 98 -5.91 -6.26 -9.68
C GLY A 98 -4.65 -5.50 -9.30
N ALA A 99 -4.76 -4.41 -8.54
CA ALA A 99 -3.59 -3.72 -8.00
C ALA A 99 -2.69 -4.64 -7.16
N ALA A 100 -3.26 -5.49 -6.30
CA ALA A 100 -2.50 -6.45 -5.51
C ALA A 100 -1.75 -7.47 -6.39
N VAL A 101 -2.39 -7.97 -7.45
CA VAL A 101 -1.75 -8.87 -8.43
C VAL A 101 -0.60 -8.16 -9.15
N LEU A 102 -0.78 -6.89 -9.55
CA LEU A 102 0.28 -6.11 -10.18
C LEU A 102 1.47 -5.89 -9.22
N CYS A 103 1.22 -5.60 -7.94
CA CYS A 103 2.29 -5.49 -6.94
C CYS A 103 3.09 -6.79 -6.81
N VAL A 104 2.39 -7.94 -6.73
CA VAL A 104 3.06 -9.25 -6.66
C VAL A 104 3.84 -9.56 -7.94
N PHE A 105 3.22 -9.39 -9.10
CA PHE A 105 3.84 -9.73 -10.38
C PHE A 105 5.05 -8.82 -10.67
N GLY A 106 4.91 -7.51 -10.44
CA GLY A 106 6.03 -6.58 -10.52
C GLY A 106 7.16 -6.99 -9.59
N SER A 107 6.84 -7.34 -8.34
CA SER A 107 7.85 -7.79 -7.38
C SER A 107 8.57 -9.07 -7.78
N VAL A 108 7.87 -10.02 -8.42
CA VAL A 108 8.47 -11.25 -8.95
C VAL A 108 9.34 -10.96 -10.18
N ALA A 109 8.93 -10.04 -11.05
CA ALA A 109 9.71 -9.64 -12.22
C ALA A 109 11.06 -9.02 -11.81
N GLU A 110 11.08 -8.22 -10.74
CA GLU A 110 12.30 -7.63 -10.17
C GLU A 110 13.31 -8.69 -9.68
N LEU A 111 12.86 -9.88 -9.24
CA LEU A 111 13.76 -10.97 -8.83
C LEU A 111 14.56 -11.56 -10.00
N GLY A 112 14.10 -11.36 -11.24
CA GLY A 112 14.82 -11.77 -12.45
C GLY A 112 16.01 -10.86 -12.80
N HIS A 113 16.10 -9.69 -12.17
CA HIS A 113 17.17 -8.72 -12.38
C HIS A 113 18.12 -8.73 -11.18
N ALA A 114 19.41 -8.92 -11.42
CA ALA A 114 20.43 -8.80 -10.39
C ALA A 114 20.67 -7.32 -10.09
N MET A 115 20.03 -6.81 -9.02
CA MET A 115 20.12 -5.42 -8.61
C MET A 115 20.91 -5.28 -7.29
N PRO A 116 21.47 -4.09 -7.00
CA PRO A 116 21.95 -3.80 -5.67
C PRO A 116 20.87 -4.05 -4.61
N TRP A 117 21.26 -4.57 -3.46
CA TRP A 117 20.30 -5.04 -2.44
C TRP A 117 19.29 -3.97 -2.00
N TYR A 118 19.71 -2.69 -2.01
CA TYR A 118 18.88 -1.57 -1.56
C TYR A 118 17.74 -1.25 -2.54
N GLU A 119 17.81 -1.71 -3.80
CA GLU A 119 16.69 -1.57 -4.75
C GLU A 119 15.52 -2.51 -4.38
N TYR A 120 15.80 -3.66 -3.76
CA TYR A 120 14.75 -4.57 -3.27
C TYR A 120 13.94 -3.99 -2.10
N LEU A 121 14.36 -2.85 -1.52
CA LEU A 121 13.53 -2.13 -0.54
C LEU A 121 12.20 -1.69 -1.15
N TRP A 122 12.19 -1.31 -2.43
CA TRP A 122 10.98 -0.92 -3.15
C TRP A 122 10.08 -2.12 -3.43
N THR A 123 10.67 -3.26 -3.77
CA THR A 123 9.97 -4.55 -3.87
C THR A 123 9.30 -4.92 -2.54
N GLY A 124 10.03 -4.83 -1.44
CA GLY A 124 9.49 -5.08 -0.10
C GLY A 124 8.35 -4.13 0.27
N TYR A 125 8.50 -2.84 -0.05
CA TYR A 125 7.45 -1.84 0.14
C TYR A 125 6.20 -2.14 -0.68
N ALA A 126 6.35 -2.48 -1.97
CA ALA A 126 5.24 -2.85 -2.85
C ALA A 126 4.49 -4.10 -2.34
N LEU A 127 5.21 -5.11 -1.84
CA LEU A 127 4.61 -6.29 -1.24
C LEU A 127 3.86 -5.97 0.07
N ALA A 128 4.31 -5.00 0.86
CA ALA A 128 3.62 -4.57 2.06
C ALA A 128 2.22 -3.98 1.77
N TRP A 129 1.99 -3.43 0.58
CA TRP A 129 0.66 -2.95 0.15
C TRP A 129 -0.33 -4.07 -0.15
N VAL A 130 0.14 -5.27 -0.53
CA VAL A 130 -0.73 -6.42 -0.89
C VAL A 130 -1.74 -6.78 0.21
N PRO A 131 -1.36 -7.01 1.48
CA PRO A 131 -2.32 -7.30 2.53
C PRO A 131 -3.31 -6.16 2.78
N TRP A 132 -2.88 -4.90 2.58
CA TRP A 132 -3.77 -3.74 2.71
C TRP A 132 -4.80 -3.71 1.58
N LEU A 133 -4.36 -3.88 0.34
CA LEU A 133 -5.24 -3.93 -0.85
C LEU A 133 -6.27 -5.06 -0.73
N LEU A 134 -5.84 -6.25 -0.33
CA LEU A 134 -6.74 -7.39 -0.15
C LEU A 134 -7.69 -7.21 1.04
N GLY A 135 -7.22 -6.57 2.12
CA GLY A 135 -8.03 -6.24 3.28
C GLY A 135 -9.11 -5.20 2.96
N ILE A 136 -8.75 -4.13 2.26
CA ILE A 136 -9.69 -3.12 1.77
C ILE A 136 -10.67 -3.72 0.76
N ARG A 137 -10.21 -4.56 -0.16
CA ARG A 137 -11.06 -5.32 -1.08
C ARG A 137 -12.15 -6.09 -0.31
N ALA A 138 -11.73 -6.91 0.65
CA ALA A 138 -12.65 -7.72 1.44
C ALA A 138 -13.64 -6.85 2.22
N ALA A 139 -13.14 -5.79 2.86
CA ALA A 139 -13.96 -4.83 3.61
C ALA A 139 -15.06 -4.22 2.74
N VAL A 140 -14.74 -3.75 1.53
CA VAL A 140 -15.72 -3.11 0.63
C VAL A 140 -16.73 -4.13 0.07
N ILE A 141 -16.29 -5.33 -0.27
CA ILE A 141 -17.18 -6.39 -0.77
C ILE A 141 -18.23 -6.75 0.28
N ASP A 142 -17.86 -6.76 1.56
CA ASP A 142 -18.69 -7.27 2.64
C ASP A 142 -19.37 -6.18 3.48
N GLN A 143 -19.28 -4.91 3.07
CA GLN A 143 -19.98 -3.81 3.76
C GLN A 143 -21.48 -4.12 3.87
N ASP A 144 -22.02 -3.93 5.08
CA ASP A 144 -23.44 -3.99 5.33
C ASP A 144 -24.11 -2.75 4.71
N ASN A 145 -25.12 -2.96 3.87
CA ASN A 145 -25.83 -1.88 3.18
C ASN A 145 -26.96 -1.28 4.05
N THR A 146 -26.90 -1.41 5.37
CA THR A 146 -27.96 -0.94 6.29
C THR A 146 -27.97 0.58 6.49
N ALA A 147 -27.61 1.35 5.46
CA ALA A 147 -27.67 2.80 5.42
C ALA A 147 -28.48 3.27 4.20
N GLY A 148 -29.68 2.71 4.05
CA GLY A 148 -30.61 3.01 2.98
C GLY A 148 -32.03 2.59 3.32
N ASP A 149 -32.50 3.02 4.50
CA ASP A 149 -33.91 3.30 4.80
C ASP A 149 -33.97 4.75 5.33
#